data_AF-A0A926C771-F1
#
_entry.id   AF-A0A926C771-F1
#
_cell.length_a   1.000
_cell.length_b   1.000
_cell.length_c   1.000
_cell.angle_alpha   90.00
_cell.angle_beta   90.00
_cell.angle_gamma   90.00
#
_symmetry.space_group_name_H-M   'P 1'
#
loop_
_entity.id
_entity.type
_entity.pdbx_description
1 polymer ?
#
loop_
_entity_poly.entity_id
_entity_poly.type
_entity_poly.pdbx_seq_one_letter_code
_entity_poly.pdbx_strand_id
1 'polypeptide(L)'
;MSAATISPSQCYHCGDDCTGHDVLFDEKHFCCDGCKMVYTILSQHQLCQYYTIGPDDERNQTGTGRKAGTLKTRPDVARLGFLDHPDIVAQLLEFSSESIATTTFYIPTIHCSSCLWLLEHLYRLHPGIRQSRVDFLKKQVHLTYQPDKLT
;
A
#
# COMPACT_ATOMS: atom_id res chain seq x y z
N MET A 1 12.72 40.29 -17.58
CA MET A 1 12.47 40.29 -16.13
C MET A 1 12.07 38.88 -15.75
N SER A 2 12.93 38.23 -14.97
CA SER A 2 12.72 36.85 -14.52
C SER A 2 11.82 36.81 -13.29
N ALA A 3 10.88 35.87 -13.29
CA ALA A 3 10.40 35.20 -12.09
C ALA A 3 9.70 33.90 -12.53
N ALA A 4 10.46 32.81 -12.62
CA ALA A 4 9.89 31.47 -12.66
C ALA A 4 9.66 31.05 -11.20
N THR A 5 8.42 31.15 -10.74
CA THR A 5 8.00 30.75 -9.40
C THR A 5 7.81 29.23 -9.41
N ILE A 6 8.73 28.48 -8.81
CA ILE A 6 8.57 27.04 -8.59
C ILE A 6 7.66 26.88 -7.36
N SER A 7 6.41 26.44 -7.56
CA SER A 7 5.44 26.20 -6.49
C SER A 7 5.81 24.92 -5.72
N PRO A 8 6.13 25.00 -4.41
CA PRO A 8 6.47 23.82 -3.61
C PRO A 8 5.19 23.26 -3.01
N SER A 9 4.42 22.46 -3.76
CA SER A 9 3.16 21.98 -3.20
C SER A 9 2.55 20.75 -3.84
N GLN A 10 3.23 19.93 -4.65
CA GLN A 10 2.61 18.70 -5.17
C GLN A 10 3.28 17.44 -4.62
N CYS A 11 2.45 16.52 -4.14
CA CYS A 11 2.87 15.25 -3.60
C CYS A 11 3.49 14.40 -4.71
N TYR A 12 4.74 13.99 -4.53
CA TYR A 12 5.44 13.13 -5.49
C TYR A 12 4.73 11.77 -5.68
N HIS A 13 3.93 11.34 -4.70
CA HIS A 13 3.30 10.02 -4.70
C HIS A 13 1.93 9.97 -5.37
N CYS A 14 1.06 10.95 -5.10
CA CYS A 14 -0.34 10.94 -5.55
C CYS A 14 -0.71 12.14 -6.44
N GLY A 15 0.19 13.11 -6.63
CA GLY A 15 -0.09 14.32 -7.41
C GLY A 15 -0.91 15.40 -6.70
N ASP A 16 -1.52 15.10 -5.54
CA ASP A 16 -2.31 16.07 -4.77
C ASP A 16 -1.47 17.19 -4.17
N ASP A 17 -2.13 18.31 -3.85
CA ASP A 17 -1.46 19.42 -3.20
C ASP A 17 -1.09 19.13 -1.73
N CYS A 18 0.16 19.42 -1.34
CA CYS A 18 0.66 19.38 0.04
C CYS A 18 0.14 20.56 0.87
N THR A 19 -1.19 20.70 0.99
CA THR A 19 -1.82 21.81 1.74
C THR A 19 -1.72 21.59 3.25
N GLY A 20 -0.70 22.19 3.86
CA GLY A 20 -0.55 22.31 5.33
C GLY A 20 0.07 21.10 6.03
N HIS A 21 0.41 20.04 5.30
CA HIS A 21 1.24 18.94 5.79
C HIS A 21 2.19 18.52 4.67
N ASP A 22 3.47 18.82 4.87
CA ASP A 22 4.52 18.50 3.93
C ASP A 22 5.54 17.60 4.62
N VAL A 23 5.52 16.32 4.25
CA VAL A 23 6.49 15.35 4.74
C VAL A 23 7.60 15.27 3.70
N LEU A 24 8.80 15.74 4.06
CA LEU A 24 9.98 15.64 3.22
C LEU A 24 10.69 14.29 3.46
N PHE A 25 10.91 13.52 2.40
CA PHE A 25 11.66 12.26 2.44
C PHE A 25 12.31 11.98 1.09
N ASP A 26 13.58 11.55 1.08
CA ASP A 26 14.33 11.27 -0.16
C ASP A 26 14.34 12.45 -1.16
N GLU A 27 14.46 13.67 -0.62
CA GLU A 27 14.36 14.95 -1.37
C GLU A 27 13.04 15.14 -2.14
N LYS A 28 11.96 14.48 -1.69
CA LYS A 28 10.62 14.53 -2.28
C LYS A 28 9.58 14.94 -1.26
N HIS A 29 8.56 15.65 -1.73
CA HIS A 29 7.43 16.15 -0.93
C HIS A 29 6.26 15.16 -0.94
N PHE A 30 5.63 14.95 0.22
CA PHE A 30 4.46 14.07 0.38
C PHE A 30 3.36 14.74 1.19
N CYS A 31 2.10 14.63 0.73
CA CYS A 31 0.95 15.24 1.38
C CYS A 31 0.54 14.56 2.71
N CYS A 32 1.04 13.35 2.97
CA CYS A 32 0.80 12.61 4.22
C CYS A 32 1.83 11.47 4.43
N ASP A 33 1.91 10.96 5.66
CA ASP A 33 2.75 9.80 6.01
C ASP A 33 2.38 8.53 5.23
N GLY A 34 1.11 8.39 4.82
CA GLY A 34 0.67 7.28 3.98
C GLY A 34 1.35 7.30 2.61
N CYS A 35 1.42 8.46 1.97
CA CYS A 35 2.10 8.63 0.68
C CYS A 35 3.60 8.35 0.79
N LYS A 36 4.25 8.84 1.86
CA LYS A 36 5.65 8.50 2.16
C LYS A 36 5.85 7.00 2.34
N MET A 37 4.97 6.34 3.09
CA MET A 37 5.08 4.91 3.39
C MET A 37 4.95 4.06 2.12
N VAL A 38 3.95 4.33 1.29
CA VAL A 38 3.77 3.59 0.03
C VAL A 38 4.94 3.86 -0.92
N TYR A 39 5.39 5.11 -1.05
CA TYR A 39 6.62 5.42 -1.79
C TYR A 39 7.82 4.60 -1.30
N THR A 40 8.03 4.54 0.02
CA THR A 40 9.13 3.80 0.62
C THR A 40 9.06 2.31 0.27
N ILE A 41 7.87 1.70 0.38
CA ILE A 41 7.65 0.30 0.01
C ILE A 41 7.94 0.07 -1.48
N LEU A 42 7.40 0.91 -2.36
CA LEU A 42 7.61 0.77 -3.81
C LEU A 42 9.08 0.94 -4.18
N SER A 43 9.78 1.90 -3.57
CA SER A 43 11.20 2.18 -3.80
C SER A 43 12.09 1.04 -3.31
N GLN A 44 11.86 0.54 -2.09
CA GLN A 44 12.64 -0.55 -1.51
C GLN A 44 12.51 -1.88 -2.27
N HIS A 45 11.36 -2.12 -2.90
CA HIS A 45 11.09 -3.35 -3.63
C HIS A 45 11.24 -3.21 -5.16
N GLN A 46 11.88 -2.12 -5.65
CA GLN A 46 12.11 -1.87 -7.08
C GLN A 46 10.81 -1.85 -7.91
N LEU A 47 9.68 -1.52 -7.27
CA LEU A 47 8.36 -1.41 -7.88
C LEU A 47 8.08 0.02 -8.38
N CYS A 48 9.14 0.81 -8.57
CA CYS A 48 9.08 2.15 -9.15
C CYS A 48 8.51 2.17 -10.58
N GLN A 49 8.34 1.00 -11.23
CA GLN A 49 7.62 0.87 -12.50
C GLN A 49 6.19 1.46 -12.42
N TYR A 50 5.60 1.52 -11.23
CA TYR A 50 4.37 2.28 -10.97
C TYR A 50 4.46 3.73 -11.47
N TYR A 51 5.60 4.40 -11.25
CA TYR A 51 5.84 5.79 -11.68
C TYR A 51 6.14 5.93 -13.19
N THR A 52 6.38 4.83 -13.88
CA THR A 52 6.64 4.81 -15.34
C THR A 52 5.35 4.67 -16.15
N ILE A 53 4.24 4.29 -15.49
CA ILE A 53 2.89 4.37 -16.07
C ILE A 53 2.52 5.86 -16.03
N GLY A 54 2.72 6.52 -17.17
CA GLY A 54 2.78 7.98 -17.27
C GLY A 54 1.56 8.75 -16.74
N PRO A 55 1.69 10.08 -16.60
CA PRO A 55 0.61 10.97 -16.16
C PRO A 55 -0.61 10.98 -17.07
N ASP A 56 -0.55 10.35 -18.24
CA ASP A 56 -1.63 10.30 -19.25
C ASP A 56 -2.68 9.22 -18.95
N ASP A 57 -2.41 8.33 -17.99
CA ASP A 57 -3.38 7.33 -17.53
C ASP A 57 -4.24 7.93 -16.41
N GLU A 58 -5.52 8.21 -16.72
CA GLU A 58 -6.52 8.76 -15.78
C GLU A 58 -6.63 7.94 -14.47
N ARG A 59 -6.16 6.69 -14.45
CA ARG A 59 -6.07 5.86 -13.24
C ARG A 59 -5.02 6.35 -12.23
N ASN A 60 -3.99 7.07 -12.67
CA ASN A 60 -2.94 7.60 -11.80
C ASN A 60 -3.36 8.91 -11.12
N GLN A 61 -4.46 9.54 -11.58
CA GLN A 61 -4.92 10.86 -11.11
C GLN A 61 -6.12 10.83 -10.16
N THR A 62 -6.66 9.66 -9.81
CA THR A 62 -7.88 9.56 -9.00
C THR A 62 -7.59 9.36 -7.52
N GLY A 63 -6.99 10.38 -6.90
CA GLY A 63 -7.02 10.59 -5.46
C GLY A 63 -8.06 11.64 -5.10
N THR A 64 -9.31 11.24 -4.84
CA THR A 64 -10.23 12.20 -4.18
C THR A 64 -9.76 12.37 -2.75
N GLY A 65 -9.00 13.44 -2.51
CA GLY A 65 -8.38 13.80 -1.24
C GLY A 65 -9.36 13.77 -0.07
N ARG A 66 -9.48 12.62 0.58
CA ARG A 66 -9.93 12.52 1.96
C ARG A 66 -8.68 12.28 2.77
N LYS A 67 -8.35 13.22 3.66
CA LYS A 67 -7.19 13.15 4.54
C LYS A 67 -7.07 11.73 5.07
N ALA A 68 -5.98 11.04 4.72
CA ALA A 68 -5.62 9.80 5.37
C ALA A 68 -5.55 10.13 6.87
N GLY A 69 -6.55 9.66 7.63
CA GLY A 69 -6.52 9.78 9.08
C GLY A 69 -5.17 9.26 9.55
N THR A 70 -4.52 9.98 10.46
CA THR A 70 -3.17 9.71 10.96
C THR A 70 -2.93 8.21 11.03
N LEU A 71 -2.22 7.66 10.04
CA LEU A 71 -1.72 6.30 10.08
C LEU A 71 -0.72 6.32 11.22
N LYS A 72 -1.18 5.91 12.41
CA LYS A 72 -0.26 5.62 13.51
C LYS A 72 0.75 4.63 12.96
N THR A 73 2.00 4.92 13.27
CA THR A 73 3.24 4.19 13.03
C THR A 73 3.07 2.69 12.79
N ARG A 74 3.99 2.11 11.98
CA ARG A 74 4.18 0.66 11.76
C ARG A 74 3.53 -0.17 12.88
N PRO A 75 2.60 -1.11 12.56
CA PRO A 75 1.92 -1.87 13.60
C PRO A 75 2.95 -2.46 14.54
N ASP A 76 2.76 -2.20 15.83
CA ASP A 76 3.58 -2.81 16.87
C ASP A 76 3.43 -4.32 16.73
N VAL A 77 4.48 -4.98 16.25
CA VAL A 77 4.50 -6.42 15.99
C VAL A 77 4.15 -7.19 17.26
N ALA A 78 4.45 -6.64 18.45
CA ALA A 78 4.06 -7.24 19.72
C ALA A 78 2.53 -7.34 19.88
N ARG A 79 1.76 -6.44 19.27
CA ARG A 79 0.28 -6.49 19.28
C ARG A 79 -0.27 -7.57 18.36
N LEU A 80 0.54 -8.13 17.47
CA LEU A 80 0.17 -9.22 16.57
C LEU A 80 0.50 -10.60 17.16
N GLY A 81 1.04 -10.70 18.38
CA GLY A 81 1.39 -12.00 18.99
C GLY A 81 0.23 -12.97 19.16
N PHE A 82 -1.02 -12.50 19.07
CA PHE A 82 -2.18 -13.41 19.01
C PHE A 82 -2.20 -14.26 17.71
N LEU A 83 -1.51 -13.84 16.65
CA LEU A 83 -1.36 -14.61 15.41
C LEU A 83 -0.40 -15.79 15.56
N ASP A 84 0.33 -15.89 16.68
CA ASP A 84 1.15 -17.07 17.00
C ASP A 84 0.30 -18.25 17.52
N HIS A 85 -0.99 -18.01 17.80
CA HIS A 85 -1.90 -19.07 18.21
C HIS A 85 -2.55 -19.75 17.01
N PRO A 86 -2.34 -21.07 16.81
CA PRO A 86 -2.84 -21.79 15.64
C PRO A 86 -4.37 -21.76 15.55
N ASP A 87 -5.07 -21.76 16.69
CA ASP A 87 -6.54 -21.69 16.75
C ASP A 87 -7.09 -20.36 16.22
N ILE A 88 -6.33 -19.27 16.35
CA ILE A 88 -6.71 -17.96 15.82
C ILE A 88 -6.41 -17.91 14.32
N VAL A 89 -5.26 -18.42 13.90
CA VAL A 89 -4.90 -18.53 12.47
C VAL A 89 -5.95 -19.36 11.73
N ALA A 90 -6.38 -20.50 12.28
CA ALA A 90 -7.39 -21.35 11.67
C ALA A 90 -8.73 -20.64 11.42
N GLN A 91 -9.08 -19.63 12.22
CA GLN A 91 -10.30 -18.82 12.03
C GLN A 91 -10.16 -17.77 10.91
N LEU A 92 -8.92 -17.40 10.55
CA LEU A 92 -8.62 -16.44 9.49
C LEU A 92 -8.41 -17.10 8.12
N LEU A 93 -8.15 -18.41 8.10
CA LEU A 93 -7.94 -19.18 6.88
C LEU A 93 -9.26 -19.70 6.33
N GLU A 94 -9.48 -19.43 5.05
CA GLU A 94 -10.59 -20.01 4.28
C GLU A 94 -10.23 -21.40 3.77
N PHE A 95 -8.94 -21.61 3.47
CA PHE A 95 -8.36 -22.87 3.06
C PHE A 95 -6.90 -22.95 3.52
N SER A 96 -6.45 -24.15 3.90
CA SER A 96 -5.05 -24.41 4.20
C SER A 96 -4.66 -25.84 3.86
N SER A 97 -3.51 -25.99 3.20
CA SER A 97 -2.78 -27.24 3.05
C SER A 97 -1.28 -26.99 3.27
N GLU A 98 -0.45 -28.03 3.12
CA GLU A 98 1.01 -27.91 3.30
C GLU A 98 1.66 -26.90 2.34
N SER A 99 1.14 -26.75 1.12
CA SER A 99 1.78 -25.94 0.08
C SER A 99 1.02 -24.65 -0.28
N ILE A 100 -0.23 -24.52 0.15
CA ILE A 100 -1.08 -23.39 -0.20
C ILE A 100 -2.08 -23.06 0.91
N ALA A 101 -2.26 -21.79 1.20
CA ALA A 101 -3.30 -21.30 2.09
C ALA A 101 -3.95 -20.05 1.49
N THR A 102 -5.22 -19.83 1.86
CA THR A 102 -5.99 -18.67 1.43
C THR A 102 -6.60 -17.93 2.62
N THR A 103 -6.59 -16.61 2.54
CA THR A 103 -7.18 -15.73 3.55
C THR A 103 -7.71 -14.47 2.89
N THR A 104 -8.72 -13.86 3.50
CA THR A 104 -9.27 -12.58 3.07
C THR A 104 -9.19 -11.57 4.19
N PHE A 105 -8.53 -10.44 3.93
CA PHE A 105 -8.43 -9.34 4.88
C PHE A 105 -9.36 -8.19 4.49
N TYR A 106 -10.05 -7.63 5.48
CA TYR A 106 -10.77 -6.37 5.32
C TYR A 106 -9.79 -5.19 5.40
N ILE A 107 -9.82 -4.32 4.40
CA ILE A 107 -8.96 -3.12 4.28
C ILE A 107 -9.84 -1.88 4.43
N PRO A 108 -9.94 -1.29 5.64
CA PRO A 108 -10.91 -0.22 5.92
C PRO A 108 -10.77 0.98 4.98
N THR A 109 -9.54 1.22 4.50
CA THR A 109 -9.22 2.37 3.67
C THR A 109 -8.22 2.08 2.57
N ILE A 110 -8.64 2.36 1.34
CA ILE A 110 -7.83 2.39 0.11
C ILE A 110 -8.02 3.78 -0.46
N HIS A 111 -7.00 4.64 -0.33
CA HIS A 111 -7.15 6.09 -0.54
C HIS A 111 -6.64 6.60 -1.90
N CYS A 112 -5.93 5.76 -2.65
CA CYS A 112 -5.35 6.12 -3.94
C CYS A 112 -5.13 4.88 -4.82
N SER A 113 -4.94 5.11 -6.11
CA SER A 113 -4.66 4.06 -7.09
C SER A 113 -3.34 3.33 -6.83
N SER A 114 -2.35 3.97 -6.23
CA SER A 114 -1.11 3.29 -5.80
C SER A 114 -1.34 2.25 -4.71
N CYS A 115 -2.21 2.53 -3.72
CA CYS A 115 -2.59 1.55 -2.70
C CYS A 115 -3.30 0.35 -3.33
N LEU A 116 -4.21 0.60 -4.27
CA LEU A 116 -4.90 -0.47 -4.99
C LEU A 116 -3.90 -1.32 -5.78
N TRP A 117 -3.02 -0.68 -6.55
CA TRP A 117 -2.01 -1.37 -7.34
C TRP A 117 -1.07 -2.23 -6.47
N LEU A 118 -0.60 -1.68 -5.35
CA LEU A 118 0.25 -2.41 -4.40
C LEU A 118 -0.46 -3.66 -3.87
N LEU A 119 -1.73 -3.53 -3.47
CA LEU A 119 -2.53 -4.63 -2.95
C LEU A 119 -2.75 -5.70 -4.02
N GLU A 120 -2.97 -5.35 -5.28
CA GLU A 120 -3.07 -6.32 -6.37
C GLU A 120 -1.73 -7.00 -6.71
N HIS A 121 -0.61 -6.36 -6.38
CA HIS A 121 0.74 -6.78 -6.75
C HIS A 121 1.60 -7.26 -5.57
N LEU A 122 0.99 -7.66 -4.45
CA LEU A 122 1.72 -8.13 -3.26
C LEU A 122 2.67 -9.31 -3.54
N TYR A 123 2.38 -10.14 -4.55
CA TYR A 123 3.28 -11.22 -5.01
C TYR A 123 4.66 -10.72 -5.46
N ARG A 124 4.79 -9.44 -5.81
CA ARG A 124 6.10 -8.85 -6.14
C ARG A 124 6.90 -8.43 -4.90
N LEU A 125 6.24 -8.23 -3.76
CA LEU A 125 6.90 -7.90 -2.49
C LEU A 125 7.45 -9.14 -1.80
N HIS A 126 6.77 -10.28 -1.96
CA HIS A 126 7.14 -11.50 -1.28
C HIS A 126 6.91 -12.75 -2.15
N PRO A 127 7.94 -13.58 -2.41
CA PRO A 127 7.84 -14.74 -3.29
C PRO A 127 6.90 -15.84 -2.75
N GLY A 128 6.61 -15.82 -1.45
CA GLY A 128 5.62 -16.69 -0.82
C GLY A 128 4.17 -16.34 -1.19
N ILE A 129 3.87 -15.15 -1.70
CA ILE A 129 2.53 -14.78 -2.15
C ILE A 129 2.37 -15.21 -3.61
N ARG A 130 1.41 -16.09 -3.89
CA ARG A 130 1.12 -16.59 -5.25
C ARG A 130 0.15 -15.70 -5.99
N GLN A 131 -0.86 -15.20 -5.29
CA GLN A 131 -1.90 -14.38 -5.87
C GLN A 131 -2.40 -13.39 -4.83
N SER A 132 -2.72 -12.18 -5.30
CA SER A 132 -3.47 -11.19 -4.55
C SER A 132 -4.58 -10.63 -5.42
N ARG A 133 -5.77 -10.49 -4.86
CA ARG A 133 -6.94 -9.94 -5.55
C ARG A 133 -7.69 -8.99 -4.63
N VAL A 134 -7.94 -7.77 -5.11
CA VAL A 134 -8.73 -6.78 -4.37
C VAL A 134 -10.18 -6.84 -4.84
N ASP A 135 -11.11 -6.92 -3.89
CA ASP A 135 -12.52 -6.56 -4.08
C ASP A 135 -12.72 -5.16 -3.49
N PHE A 136 -12.67 -4.15 -4.37
CA PHE A 136 -12.75 -2.75 -3.95
C PHE A 136 -14.10 -2.39 -3.32
N LEU A 137 -15.19 -2.96 -3.84
CA LEU A 137 -16.55 -2.69 -3.34
C LEU A 137 -16.74 -3.25 -1.93
N LYS A 138 -16.20 -4.45 -1.66
CA LYS A 138 -16.23 -5.06 -0.32
C LYS A 138 -15.09 -4.61 0.58
N LYS A 139 -14.14 -3.83 0.05
CA LYS A 139 -12.91 -3.44 0.73
C LYS A 139 -12.13 -4.65 1.27
N GLN A 140 -11.98 -5.67 0.43
CA GLN A 140 -11.34 -6.92 0.81
C GLN A 140 -10.13 -7.21 -0.08
N VAL A 141 -9.13 -7.85 0.49
CA VAL A 141 -7.99 -8.42 -0.24
C VAL A 141 -7.95 -9.90 0.03
N HIS A 142 -8.13 -10.68 -1.04
CA HIS A 142 -7.99 -12.13 -1.02
C HIS A 142 -6.57 -12.50 -1.41
N LEU A 143 -5.91 -13.29 -0.57
CA LEU A 143 -4.54 -13.74 -0.75
C LEU A 143 -4.49 -15.25 -0.87
N THR A 144 -3.71 -15.71 -1.84
CA THR A 144 -3.28 -17.10 -1.96
C THR A 144 -1.77 -17.13 -1.80
N TYR A 145 -1.28 -17.90 -0.85
CA TYR A 145 0.14 -17.92 -0.51
C TYR A 145 0.65 -19.31 -0.14
N GLN A 146 1.97 -19.45 -0.08
CA GLN A 146 2.69 -20.66 0.29
C GLN A 146 3.16 -20.54 1.75
N PRO A 147 2.56 -21.29 2.70
CA PRO A 147 2.92 -21.19 4.11
C PRO A 147 4.41 -21.46 4.38
N ASP A 148 4.98 -22.44 3.66
CA ASP A 148 6.39 -22.87 3.73
C ASP A 148 7.41 -21.81 3.28
N LYS A 149 6.96 -20.77 2.58
CA LYS A 149 7.84 -19.71 2.06
C LYS A 149 7.71 -18.37 2.78
N LEU A 150 6.82 -18.25 3.76
CA LEU A 150 6.56 -17.01 4.52
C LEU A 150 7.19 -17.00 5.91
N THR A 151 7.96 -18.03 6.25
CA THR A 151 8.67 -18.21 7.52
C THR A 151 10.07 -17.62 7.44
#